data_AF-A0A2A8H9D9-F1
#
_entry.id   AF-A0A2A8H9D9-F1
#
_cell.length_a   1.000
_cell.length_b   1.000
_cell.length_c   1.000
_cell.angle_alpha   90.00
_cell.angle_beta   90.00
_cell.angle_gamma   90.00
#
_symmetry.space_group_name_H-M   'P 1'
#
loop_
_entity.id
_entity.type
_entity.pdbx_description
1 polymer ?
#
loop_
_entity_poly.entity_id
_entity_poly.type
_entity_poly.pdbx_seq_one_letter_code
_entity_poly.pdbx_strand_id
1 'polypeptide(L)'
;GLNCALGAALMRPYAEELSKIADTYVCIYPNAGLPNPMSDTGFDETPDVTSALLKEFAESGFVNVAGGCCGTTPPHIKAIADTVATIAPRKL
;
A
#
# COMPACT_ATOMS: atom_id res chain seq x y z
N GLY A 1 4.81 -11.07 -1.07
CA GLY A 1 4.09 -9.79 -1.04
C GLY A 1 2.68 -9.99 -0.51
N LEU A 2 1.91 -8.91 -0.36
CA LEU A 2 0.53 -8.93 0.13
C LEU A 2 -0.38 -8.12 -0.81
N ASN A 3 -1.61 -8.60 -1.03
CA ASN A 3 -2.63 -7.86 -1.77
C ASN A 3 -4.02 -8.12 -1.20
N CYS A 4 -4.92 -7.15 -1.37
CA CYS A 4 -6.33 -7.25 -0.95
C CYS A 4 -6.48 -7.52 0.56
N ALA A 5 -7.66 -8.04 0.95
CA ALA A 5 -8.15 -8.35 2.30
C ALA A 5 -8.23 -7.16 3.26
N LEU A 6 -7.22 -6.28 3.27
CA LEU A 6 -7.01 -5.20 4.20
C LEU A 6 -6.67 -3.90 3.45
N GLY A 7 -7.03 -2.77 4.05
CA GLY A 7 -6.43 -1.48 3.74
C GLY A 7 -5.01 -1.39 4.31
N ALA A 8 -4.26 -0.36 3.88
CA ALA A 8 -2.85 -0.23 4.24
C ALA A 8 -2.63 -0.14 5.76
N ALA A 9 -3.48 0.59 6.48
CA ALA A 9 -3.35 0.75 7.94
C ALA A 9 -3.32 -0.59 8.69
N LEU A 10 -4.19 -1.53 8.33
CA LEU A 10 -4.25 -2.86 8.94
C LEU A 10 -3.21 -3.83 8.37
N MET A 11 -2.72 -3.58 7.16
CA MET A 11 -1.70 -4.40 6.51
C MET A 11 -0.29 -4.19 7.09
N ARG A 12 -0.05 -3.05 7.75
CA ARG A 12 1.27 -2.62 8.23
C ARG A 12 2.05 -3.68 9.02
N PRO A 13 1.54 -4.28 10.12
CA PRO A 13 2.32 -5.24 10.90
C PRO A 13 2.74 -6.46 10.07
N TYR A 14 1.93 -6.88 9.09
CA TYR A 14 2.26 -8.00 8.21
C TYR A 14 3.32 -7.61 7.17
N ALA A 15 3.27 -6.39 6.64
CA ALA A 15 4.30 -5.87 5.74
C ALA A 15 5.65 -5.76 6.45
N GLU A 16 5.66 -5.29 7.70
CA GLU A 16 6.86 -5.20 8.54
C GLU A 16 7.47 -6.59 8.78
N GLU A 17 6.69 -7.55 9.28
CA GLU A 17 7.21 -8.90 9.55
C GLU A 17 7.68 -9.61 8.28
N LEU A 18 6.93 -9.50 7.18
CA LEU A 18 7.34 -10.05 5.88
C LEU A 18 8.68 -9.44 5.41
N SER A 19 8.88 -8.13 5.60
CA SER A 19 10.11 -7.45 5.22
C SER A 19 11.33 -7.87 6.05
N LYS A 20 11.15 -8.45 7.23
CA LYS A 20 12.25 -8.96 8.06
C LYS A 20 12.71 -10.35 7.63
N ILE A 21 11.80 -11.18 7.13
CA ILE A 21 12.07 -12.59 6.84
C ILE A 21 12.29 -12.89 5.36
N ALA A 22 11.82 -12.03 4.45
CA ALA A 22 11.92 -12.28 3.01
C ALA A 22 13.34 -12.02 2.49
N ASP A 23 13.97 -13.02 1.90
CA ASP A 23 15.21 -12.92 1.11
C ASP A 23 14.96 -12.49 -0.35
N THR A 24 13.71 -12.15 -0.66
CA THR A 24 13.22 -11.71 -1.97
C THR A 24 12.55 -10.34 -1.89
N TYR A 25 12.30 -9.74 -3.05
CA TYR A 25 11.60 -8.47 -3.13
C TYR A 25 10.15 -8.56 -2.64
N VAL A 26 9.70 -7.52 -1.96
CA VAL A 26 8.35 -7.44 -1.37
C VAL A 26 7.48 -6.48 -2.17
N CYS A 27 6.33 -6.96 -2.63
CA CYS A 27 5.27 -6.17 -3.24
C CYS A 27 4.07 -6.02 -2.30
N ILE A 28 3.44 -4.84 -2.29
CA ILE A 28 2.26 -4.54 -1.45
C ILE A 28 1.20 -3.80 -2.28
N TYR A 29 -0.04 -4.30 -2.24
CA TYR A 29 -1.22 -3.78 -2.95
C TYR A 29 -2.46 -3.79 -2.03
N PRO A 30 -2.61 -2.82 -1.11
CA PRO A 30 -3.76 -2.75 -0.21
C PRO A 30 -5.03 -2.35 -0.96
N ASN A 31 -6.18 -2.64 -0.36
CA ASN A 31 -7.43 -2.00 -0.75
C ASN A 31 -7.41 -0.51 -0.36
N ALA A 32 -8.30 0.30 -0.96
CA ALA A 32 -8.57 1.68 -0.53
C ALA A 32 -9.38 1.69 0.79
N GLY A 33 -8.81 1.10 1.84
CA GLY A 33 -9.48 0.85 3.12
C GLY A 33 -10.21 -0.48 3.18
N LEU A 34 -11.07 -0.64 4.17
CA LEU A 34 -11.95 -1.79 4.27
C LEU A 34 -13.17 -1.63 3.34
N PRO A 35 -13.74 -2.73 2.82
CA PRO A 35 -15.00 -2.66 2.08
C PRO A 35 -16.09 -2.00 2.93
N ASN A 36 -16.71 -0.96 2.37
CA ASN A 36 -17.82 -0.23 2.99
C ASN A 36 -19.03 -0.21 2.03
N PRO A 37 -20.08 -1.00 2.30
CA PRO A 37 -21.29 -1.03 1.47
C PRO A 37 -22.06 0.29 1.43
N MET A 38 -21.79 1.20 2.39
CA MET A 38 -22.44 2.52 2.47
C MET A 38 -21.69 3.60 1.68
N SER A 39 -20.47 3.30 1.20
CA SER A 39 -19.73 4.19 0.32
C SER A 39 -20.22 4.07 -1.12
N ASP A 40 -20.33 5.20 -1.82
CA ASP A 40 -20.68 5.24 -3.25
C ASP A 40 -19.72 4.41 -4.12
N THR A 41 -18.45 4.26 -3.69
CA THR A 41 -17.43 3.49 -4.42
C THR A 41 -17.20 2.08 -3.86
N GLY A 42 -17.87 1.75 -2.75
CA GLY A 42 -17.61 0.53 -1.96
C GLY A 42 -16.39 0.62 -1.04
N PHE A 43 -15.66 1.74 -1.06
CA PHE A 43 -14.43 1.99 -0.31
C PHE A 43 -14.33 3.48 0.09
N ASP A 44 -13.72 3.78 1.23
CA ASP A 44 -13.71 5.15 1.78
C ASP A 44 -12.39 5.89 1.59
N GLU A 45 -11.26 5.19 1.44
CA GLU A 45 -9.98 5.88 1.36
C GLU A 45 -9.83 6.62 0.03
N THR A 46 -9.33 7.84 0.14
CA THR A 46 -9.00 8.70 -0.98
C THR A 46 -7.57 8.45 -1.46
N PRO A 47 -7.21 8.92 -2.68
CA PRO A 47 -5.85 8.80 -3.21
C PRO A 47 -4.74 9.28 -2.26
N ASP A 48 -4.95 10.40 -1.56
CA ASP A 48 -4.00 10.98 -0.63
C ASP A 48 -3.83 10.13 0.64
N VAL A 49 -4.91 9.55 1.17
CA VAL A 49 -4.86 8.67 2.35
C VAL A 49 -4.08 7.39 2.03
N THR A 50 -4.47 6.67 0.98
CA THR A 50 -3.80 5.40 0.62
C THR A 50 -2.33 5.62 0.25
N SER A 51 -2.03 6.70 -0.49
CA SER A 51 -0.64 7.01 -0.89
C SER A 51 0.24 7.45 0.28
N ALA A 52 -0.30 8.16 1.27
CA ALA A 52 0.44 8.52 2.49
C ALA A 52 0.80 7.28 3.32
N LEU A 53 -0.12 6.31 3.42
CA LEU A 53 0.16 5.05 4.12
C LEU A 53 1.22 4.21 3.40
N LEU A 54 1.19 4.13 2.07
CA LEU A 54 2.23 3.43 1.30
C LEU A 54 3.57 4.18 1.28
N LYS A 55 3.57 5.51 1.40
CA LYS A 55 4.78 6.30 1.62
C LYS A 55 5.48 5.88 2.91
N GLU A 56 4.74 5.69 4.00
CA GLU A 56 5.31 5.20 5.26
C GLU A 56 5.94 3.81 5.10
N PHE A 57 5.32 2.91 4.33
CA PHE A 57 5.88 1.57 4.08
C PHE A 57 7.20 1.65 3.30
N ALA A 58 7.28 2.55 2.33
CA ALA A 58 8.48 2.79 1.56
C ALA A 58 9.59 3.42 2.43
N GLU A 59 9.27 4.44 3.25
CA GLU A 59 10.22 5.10 4.16
C GLU A 59 10.75 4.13 5.23
N SER A 60 9.90 3.25 5.74
CA SER A 60 10.26 2.18 6.68
C SER A 60 11.03 1.03 6.01
N GLY A 61 11.22 1.07 4.70
CA GLY A 61 12.00 0.06 3.97
C GLY A 61 11.31 -1.30 3.89
N PHE A 62 9.98 -1.34 3.92
CA PHE A 62 9.24 -2.61 3.90
C PHE A 62 9.03 -3.18 2.49
N VAL A 63 9.10 -2.34 1.46
CA VAL A 63 8.62 -2.68 0.11
C VAL A 63 9.62 -2.35 -0.99
N ASN A 64 9.51 -3.11 -2.08
CA ASN A 64 10.19 -2.88 -3.35
C ASN A 64 9.24 -2.44 -4.45
N VAL A 65 7.97 -2.86 -4.35
CA VAL A 65 6.90 -2.51 -5.29
C VAL A 65 5.65 -2.13 -4.49
N ALA A 66 5.06 -0.99 -4.83
CA ALA A 66 3.84 -0.50 -4.22
C ALA A 66 2.76 -0.25 -5.29
N GLY A 67 1.51 -0.56 -4.97
CA GLY A 67 0.37 -0.28 -5.85
C GLY A 67 -0.94 -0.41 -5.09
N GLY A 68 -2.02 -0.72 -5.79
CA GLY A 68 -3.36 -0.81 -5.20
C GLY A 68 -4.14 -2.06 -5.62
N CYS A 69 -5.13 -2.44 -4.81
CA CYS A 69 -6.08 -3.52 -5.08
C CYS A 69 -7.52 -2.98 -5.15
N CYS A 70 -8.50 -3.60 -4.49
CA CYS A 70 -9.89 -3.19 -4.58
C CYS A 70 -10.11 -1.76 -4.05
N GLY A 71 -10.96 -0.98 -4.74
CA GLY A 71 -11.22 0.42 -4.40
C GLY A 71 -10.17 1.41 -4.91
N THR A 72 -8.96 0.95 -5.26
CA THR A 72 -7.95 1.84 -5.84
C THR A 72 -8.28 2.14 -7.31
N THR A 73 -7.99 3.38 -7.72
CA THR A 73 -8.31 3.92 -9.04
C THR A 73 -7.06 4.55 -9.68
N PRO A 74 -7.07 4.96 -10.97
CA PRO A 74 -5.91 5.62 -11.57
C PRO A 74 -5.40 6.85 -10.78
N PRO A 75 -6.26 7.71 -10.19
CA PRO A 75 -5.83 8.72 -9.23
C PRO A 75 -5.05 8.19 -8.02
N HIS A 76 -5.46 7.05 -7.44
CA HIS A 76 -4.71 6.40 -6.35
C HIS A 76 -3.33 5.97 -6.84
N ILE A 77 -3.26 5.28 -7.98
CA ILE A 77 -1.99 4.80 -8.53
C ILE A 77 -1.05 5.98 -8.82
N LYS A 78 -1.56 7.08 -9.38
CA LYS A 78 -0.78 8.30 -9.58
C LYS A 78 -0.25 8.85 -8.25
N ALA A 79 -1.10 8.99 -7.24
CA ALA A 79 -0.70 9.51 -5.94
C ALA A 79 0.37 8.62 -5.29
N ILE A 80 0.20 7.29 -5.32
CA ILE A 80 1.17 6.32 -4.81
C ILE A 80 2.51 6.47 -5.54
N ALA A 81 2.50 6.51 -6.88
CA ALA A 81 3.72 6.65 -7.68
C ALA A 81 4.45 7.96 -7.36
N ASP A 82 3.72 9.09 -7.29
CA ASP A 82 4.27 10.40 -7.00
C ASP A 82 4.88 10.46 -5.58
N THR A 83 4.23 9.86 -4.57
CA THR A 83 4.71 9.91 -3.18
C THR A 83 5.93 9.03 -2.92
N VAL A 84 6.10 7.92 -3.64
CA VAL A 84 7.21 6.99 -3.43
C VAL A 84 8.38 7.18 -4.39
N ALA A 85 8.23 8.02 -5.43
CA ALA A 85 9.21 8.17 -6.51
C ALA A 85 10.64 8.51 -6.05
N THR A 86 10.80 9.21 -4.92
CA THR A 86 12.11 9.65 -4.41
C THR A 86 12.66 8.73 -3.32
N ILE A 87 11.97 7.64 -2.98
CA ILE A 87 12.36 6.75 -1.89
C ILE A 87 13.08 5.54 -2.47
N ALA A 88 14.25 5.21 -1.91
CA ALA A 88 14.98 4.03 -2.31
C ALA A 88 14.20 2.76 -1.91
N PRO A 89 14.08 1.75 -2.78
CA PRO A 89 13.46 0.48 -2.44
C PRO A 89 14.16 -0.23 -1.28
N ARG A 90 13.42 -1.12 -0.58
CA ARG A 90 13.97 -2.04 0.42
C ARG A 90 15.23 -2.75 -0.09
N LYS A 91 16.29 -2.80 0.72
CA LYS A 91 17.50 -3.55 0.45
C LYS A 91 17.35 -5.01 0.89
N LEU A 92 17.94 -5.93 0.14
CA LEU A 92 18.06 -7.35 0.48
C LEU A 92 19.45 -7.63 1.05
#